data_AF-A0AAD8V1V3-F1
#
_entry.id   AF-A0AAD8V1V3-F1
#
_cell.length_a   1.000
_cell.length_b   1.000
_cell.length_c   1.000
_cell.angle_alpha   90.00
_cell.angle_beta   90.00
_cell.angle_gamma   90.00
#
_symmetry.space_group_name_H-M   'P 1'
#
loop_
_entity.id
_entity.type
_entity.pdbx_description
1 polymer ?
#
loop_
_entity_poly.entity_id
_entity_poly.type
_entity_poly.pdbx_seq_one_letter_code
_entity_poly.pdbx_strand_id
1 'polypeptide(L)'
;MNRTEDLGIGLAIAQRLLNEGCSVMIADLALRPEAEATTAKYPHPSSHDGSPSATFHKTDVTNWFPWEATVKSFGRVDIVVNNAAAKDQVDAAVGSYHTFNVNTIGPIRLAQIAIDYWLQNHEIKGNLLWVSSMGAYIHSIQTPFYFASKAAILSVVKSLQGLKQLVGIRNSVICPGPTRIRDYRPQYDNGNALEIMMVGSKEAPVIHQKEVQLEALYPTASSMGAGTKAIDFMKMIAEKGMRSTC
;
A
#
# COMPACT_ATOMS: atom_id res chain seq x y z
N MET A 1 12.59 25.67 -11.65
CA MET A 1 11.72 25.57 -10.45
C MET A 1 11.93 24.20 -9.85
N ASN A 2 12.19 24.12 -8.55
CA ASN A 2 12.58 22.86 -7.91
C ASN A 2 11.33 22.00 -7.66
N ARG A 3 11.40 20.71 -7.98
CA ARG A 3 10.45 19.72 -7.44
C ARG A 3 10.78 19.56 -5.95
N THR A 4 9.91 20.03 -5.07
CA THR A 4 9.95 19.62 -3.66
C THR A 4 9.44 18.18 -3.57
N GLU A 5 10.33 17.24 -3.29
CA GLU A 5 10.06 15.81 -3.35
C GLU A 5 9.01 15.39 -2.30
N ASP A 6 7.87 14.86 -2.74
CA ASP A 6 6.84 14.31 -1.86
C ASP A 6 7.25 12.88 -1.42
N LEU A 7 7.43 12.67 -0.10
CA LEU A 7 7.84 11.37 0.45
C LEU A 7 6.75 10.31 0.25
N GLY A 8 7.09 9.22 -0.44
CA GLY A 8 6.16 8.09 -0.64
C GLY A 8 5.81 7.38 0.68
N ILE A 9 4.56 6.90 0.80
CA ILE A 9 4.02 6.29 2.03
C ILE A 9 4.92 5.17 2.57
N GLY A 10 5.38 4.25 1.71
CA GLY A 10 6.31 3.19 2.10
C GLY A 10 7.65 3.67 2.66
N LEU A 11 8.18 4.81 2.19
CA LEU A 11 9.39 5.40 2.76
C LEU A 11 9.13 6.08 4.10
N ALA A 12 7.99 6.75 4.27
CA ALA A 12 7.60 7.28 5.58
C ALA A 12 7.44 6.16 6.63
N ILE A 13 6.88 5.00 6.21
CA ILE A 13 6.82 3.80 7.05
C ILE A 13 8.22 3.24 7.34
N ALA A 14 9.09 3.11 6.33
CA ALA A 14 10.47 2.63 6.52
C ALA A 14 11.28 3.52 7.47
N GLN A 15 11.23 4.85 7.28
CA GLN A 15 11.86 5.82 8.17
C GLN A 15 11.30 5.75 9.59
N ARG A 16 9.99 5.53 9.76
CA ARG A 16 9.39 5.33 11.08
C ARG A 16 9.90 4.05 11.73
N LEU A 17 9.94 2.93 11.01
CA LEU A 17 10.46 1.65 11.52
C LEU A 17 11.93 1.76 11.95
N LEU A 18 12.77 2.45 11.17
CA LEU A 18 14.19 2.70 11.50
C LEU A 18 14.35 3.59 12.74
N ASN A 19 13.46 4.58 12.96
CA ASN A 19 13.44 5.38 14.19
C ASN A 19 12.97 4.58 15.42
N GLU A 20 12.13 3.56 15.24
CA GLU A 20 11.68 2.63 16.30
C GLU A 20 12.66 1.44 16.49
N GLY A 21 13.87 1.51 15.94
CA GLY A 21 14.92 0.50 16.13
C GLY A 21 14.82 -0.75 15.25
N CYS A 22 13.88 -0.83 14.31
CA CYS A 22 13.80 -1.94 13.36
C CYS A 22 14.83 -1.76 12.23
N SER A 23 15.45 -2.84 11.76
CA SER A 23 16.17 -2.85 10.48
C SER A 23 15.20 -3.11 9.31
N VAL A 24 15.50 -2.59 8.11
CA VAL A 24 14.55 -2.53 6.98
C VAL A 24 15.20 -2.89 5.63
N MET A 25 14.58 -3.85 4.93
CA MET A 25 14.79 -4.05 3.49
C MET A 25 13.87 -3.11 2.70
N ILE A 26 14.43 -2.20 1.90
CA ILE A 26 13.69 -1.38 0.94
C ILE A 26 13.62 -2.15 -0.38
N ALA A 27 12.47 -2.75 -0.67
CA ALA A 27 12.18 -3.48 -1.89
C ALA A 27 11.31 -2.63 -2.83
N ASP A 28 11.92 -2.03 -3.85
CA ASP A 28 11.26 -1.16 -4.86
C ASP A 28 11.94 -1.35 -6.23
N LEU A 29 11.30 -0.88 -7.31
CA LEU A 29 11.78 -1.01 -8.70
C LEU A 29 13.08 -0.23 -8.96
N ALA A 30 13.31 0.83 -8.18
CA ALA A 30 14.54 1.64 -8.19
C ALA A 30 14.75 2.30 -6.82
N LEU A 31 16.02 2.45 -6.42
CA LEU A 31 16.38 3.32 -5.31
C LEU A 31 16.23 4.77 -5.77
N ARG A 32 15.42 5.54 -5.05
CA ARG A 32 15.18 6.96 -5.33
C ARG A 32 15.95 7.85 -4.34
N PRO A 33 16.31 9.10 -4.66
CA PRO A 33 17.20 9.92 -3.83
C PRO A 33 16.74 10.05 -2.37
N GLU A 34 15.43 10.16 -2.14
CA GLU A 34 14.85 10.23 -0.81
C GLU A 34 15.06 8.95 0.04
N ALA A 35 15.13 7.80 -0.62
CA ALA A 35 15.40 6.50 -0.02
C ALA A 35 16.92 6.23 0.07
N GLU A 36 17.71 6.68 -0.90
CA GLU A 36 19.18 6.61 -0.88
C GLU A 36 19.77 7.37 0.32
N ALA A 37 19.28 8.59 0.56
CA ALA A 37 19.61 9.37 1.77
C ALA A 37 19.20 8.66 3.07
N THR A 38 18.15 7.83 3.03
CA THR A 38 17.72 7.02 4.17
C THR A 38 18.67 5.83 4.40
N THR A 39 19.09 5.11 3.35
CA THR A 39 20.11 4.05 3.46
C THR A 39 21.49 4.59 3.85
N ALA A 40 21.85 5.82 3.44
CA ALA A 40 23.09 6.47 3.86
C ALA A 40 23.06 6.88 5.36
N LYS A 41 21.89 7.24 5.90
CA LYS A 41 21.71 7.54 7.33
C LYS A 41 21.72 6.28 8.20
N TYR A 42 21.22 5.15 7.68
CA TYR A 42 21.16 3.86 8.37
C TYR A 42 21.94 2.79 7.58
N PRO A 43 23.28 2.86 7.54
CA PRO A 43 24.08 1.93 6.74
C PRO A 43 23.89 0.47 7.18
N HIS A 44 24.02 -0.45 6.22
CA HIS A 44 23.98 -1.89 6.45
C HIS A 44 25.25 -2.56 5.88
N PRO A 45 25.99 -3.39 6.65
CA PRO A 45 25.79 -3.72 8.06
C PRO A 45 25.84 -2.49 8.99
N SER A 46 25.18 -2.62 10.15
CA SER A 46 25.07 -1.55 11.14
C SER A 46 26.41 -1.28 11.85
N SER A 47 26.67 -0.02 12.20
CA SER A 47 27.91 0.39 12.89
C SER A 47 28.08 -0.22 14.29
N HIS A 48 26.99 -0.64 14.91
CA HIS A 48 26.95 -1.37 16.18
C HIS A 48 26.01 -2.57 16.06
N ASP A 49 26.30 -3.65 16.79
CA ASP A 49 25.41 -4.80 16.87
C ASP A 49 24.03 -4.40 17.44
N GLY A 50 22.97 -5.05 16.95
CA GLY A 50 21.58 -4.74 17.29
C GLY A 50 21.04 -3.35 16.88
N SER A 51 21.85 -2.47 16.28
CA SER A 51 21.40 -1.12 15.88
C SER A 51 20.69 -1.10 14.50
N PRO A 52 19.68 -0.24 14.28
CA PRO A 52 18.86 -0.26 13.07
C PRO A 52 19.66 0.08 11.81
N SER A 53 19.50 -0.75 10.78
CA SER A 53 20.12 -0.58 9.46
C SER A 53 19.11 -0.73 8.32
N ALA A 54 19.37 -0.04 7.22
CA ALA A 54 18.56 -0.08 6.00
C ALA A 54 19.41 -0.54 4.81
N THR A 55 18.85 -1.40 3.97
CA THR A 55 19.47 -1.75 2.68
C THR A 55 18.42 -1.80 1.58
N PHE A 56 18.86 -1.70 0.32
CA PHE A 56 17.99 -1.71 -0.85
C PHE A 56 18.17 -2.98 -1.67
N HIS A 57 17.06 -3.56 -2.12
CA HIS A 57 17.06 -4.62 -3.12
C HIS A 57 16.10 -4.28 -4.25
N LYS A 58 16.62 -4.17 -5.47
CA LYS A 58 15.79 -3.93 -6.67
C LYS A 58 14.79 -5.07 -6.83
N THR A 59 13.51 -4.73 -6.83
CA THR A 59 12.42 -5.71 -6.70
C THR A 59 11.26 -5.35 -7.61
N ASP A 60 10.77 -6.32 -8.39
CA ASP A 60 9.51 -6.23 -9.12
C ASP A 60 8.52 -7.24 -8.53
N VAL A 61 7.51 -6.71 -7.86
CA VAL A 61 6.48 -7.46 -7.12
C VAL A 61 5.60 -8.36 -8.01
N THR A 62 5.60 -8.15 -9.33
CA THR A 62 4.90 -9.04 -10.27
C THR A 62 5.67 -10.36 -10.46
N ASN A 63 6.99 -10.29 -10.33
CA ASN A 63 7.94 -11.39 -10.54
C ASN A 63 8.28 -12.08 -9.21
N TRP A 64 9.09 -11.45 -8.36
CA TRP A 64 9.68 -12.09 -7.18
C TRP A 64 9.97 -11.09 -6.05
N PHE A 65 10.07 -11.58 -4.82
CA PHE A 65 10.39 -10.79 -3.63
C PHE A 65 11.73 -11.23 -3.02
N PRO A 66 12.55 -10.31 -2.46
CA PRO A 66 13.88 -10.61 -1.94
C PRO A 66 13.83 -11.28 -0.55
N TRP A 67 13.00 -12.30 -0.38
CA TRP A 67 12.75 -12.92 0.93
C TRP A 67 14.02 -13.53 1.54
N GLU A 68 14.68 -14.42 0.78
CA GLU A 68 15.94 -15.04 1.17
C GLU A 68 17.05 -14.01 1.43
N ALA A 69 17.15 -12.96 0.61
CA ALA A 69 18.11 -11.88 0.81
C ALA A 69 17.81 -11.07 2.09
N THR A 70 16.53 -10.86 2.42
CA THR A 70 16.11 -10.18 3.66
C THR A 70 16.44 -11.03 4.89
N VAL A 71 16.11 -12.32 4.88
CA VAL A 71 16.48 -13.26 5.94
C VAL A 71 18.00 -13.38 6.08
N LYS A 72 18.75 -13.38 4.98
CA LYS A 72 20.22 -13.40 5.00
C LYS A 72 20.85 -12.12 5.56
N SER A 73 20.24 -10.96 5.32
CA SER A 73 20.73 -9.66 5.85
C SER A 73 20.38 -9.45 7.33
N PHE A 74 19.22 -9.91 7.79
CA PHE A 74 18.68 -9.53 9.11
C PHE A 74 18.38 -10.71 10.04
N GLY A 75 18.67 -11.96 9.63
CA GLY A 75 18.41 -13.19 10.36
C GLY A 75 16.93 -13.62 10.42
N ARG A 76 15.99 -12.66 10.44
CA ARG A 76 14.54 -12.87 10.58
C ARG A 76 13.73 -11.80 9.87
N VAL A 77 12.43 -12.06 9.68
CA VAL A 77 11.45 -11.08 9.18
C VAL A 77 10.28 -10.99 10.15
N ASP A 78 10.17 -9.90 10.91
CA ASP A 78 9.07 -9.65 11.85
C ASP A 78 7.89 -8.89 11.24
N ILE A 79 8.16 -8.03 10.26
CA ILE A 79 7.19 -7.07 9.71
C ILE A 79 7.26 -7.09 8.18
N VAL A 80 6.09 -7.12 7.53
CA VAL A 80 5.95 -7.09 6.08
C VAL A 80 4.99 -5.96 5.70
N VAL A 81 5.42 -5.07 4.79
CA VAL A 81 4.66 -3.87 4.39
C VAL A 81 4.32 -3.92 2.90
N ASN A 82 3.08 -4.31 2.59
CA ASN A 82 2.54 -4.39 1.23
C ASN A 82 2.18 -2.99 0.68
N ASN A 83 3.20 -2.24 0.23
CA ASN A 83 3.07 -0.86 -0.26
C ASN A 83 3.01 -0.70 -1.80
N ALA A 84 3.07 -1.78 -2.58
CA ALA A 84 3.10 -1.68 -4.04
C ALA A 84 1.83 -1.02 -4.63
N ALA A 85 2.03 -0.19 -5.66
CA ALA A 85 0.96 0.47 -6.40
C ALA A 85 1.36 0.81 -7.85
N ALA A 86 0.55 0.37 -8.81
CA ALA A 86 0.54 0.80 -10.19
C ALA A 86 -0.89 1.22 -10.61
N LYS A 87 -0.98 1.86 -11.77
CA LYS A 87 -2.22 2.20 -12.47
C LYS A 87 -1.96 2.07 -13.97
N ASP A 88 -2.80 1.34 -14.67
CA ASP A 88 -2.72 1.14 -16.12
C ASP A 88 -2.97 2.48 -16.85
N GLN A 89 -2.41 2.60 -18.06
CA GLN A 89 -2.71 3.74 -18.92
C GLN A 89 -4.18 3.69 -19.36
N VAL A 90 -4.75 4.86 -19.68
CA VAL A 90 -6.21 4.97 -19.90
C VAL A 90 -6.64 4.29 -21.21
N ASP A 91 -5.71 4.17 -22.15
CA ASP A 91 -5.77 3.45 -23.41
C ASP A 91 -4.86 2.20 -23.45
N ALA A 92 -4.64 1.57 -22.28
CA ALA A 92 -3.97 0.27 -22.22
C ALA A 92 -4.77 -0.82 -22.97
N ALA A 93 -4.05 -1.67 -23.73
CA ALA A 93 -4.66 -2.79 -24.44
C ALA A 93 -5.30 -3.81 -23.47
N VAL A 94 -6.51 -4.27 -23.79
CA VAL A 94 -7.21 -5.30 -22.98
C VAL A 94 -6.41 -6.60 -22.99
N GLY A 95 -6.49 -7.36 -21.89
CA GLY A 95 -5.55 -8.44 -21.57
C GLY A 95 -4.38 -7.96 -20.71
N SER A 96 -4.00 -6.68 -20.80
CA SER A 96 -3.13 -6.05 -19.80
C SER A 96 -3.93 -5.72 -18.54
N TYR A 97 -3.59 -6.39 -17.45
CA TYR A 97 -4.12 -6.15 -16.11
C TYR A 97 -2.98 -5.89 -15.11
N HIS A 98 -1.96 -5.13 -15.53
CA HIS A 98 -0.76 -4.87 -14.75
C HIS A 98 -1.08 -4.24 -13.38
N THR A 99 -2.12 -3.41 -13.29
CA THR A 99 -2.68 -2.88 -12.03
C THR A 99 -3.07 -3.99 -11.06
N PHE A 100 -3.73 -5.07 -11.49
CA PHE A 100 -4.04 -6.19 -10.59
C PHE A 100 -2.79 -6.99 -10.23
N ASN A 101 -1.86 -7.18 -11.17
CA ASN A 101 -0.61 -7.90 -10.90
C ASN A 101 0.23 -7.19 -9.81
N VAL A 102 0.36 -5.86 -9.87
CA VAL A 102 1.09 -5.06 -8.88
C VAL A 102 0.30 -4.82 -7.60
N ASN A 103 -0.98 -4.46 -7.69
CA ASN A 103 -1.75 -3.99 -6.53
C ASN A 103 -2.39 -5.12 -5.74
N THR A 104 -2.60 -6.30 -6.35
CA THR A 104 -3.35 -7.41 -5.77
C THR A 104 -2.51 -8.68 -5.71
N ILE A 105 -2.05 -9.20 -6.86
CA ILE A 105 -1.38 -10.52 -6.92
C ILE A 105 -0.02 -10.52 -6.21
N GLY A 106 0.84 -9.53 -6.47
CA GLY A 106 2.13 -9.40 -5.78
C GLY A 106 1.97 -9.34 -4.25
N PRO A 107 1.16 -8.41 -3.70
CA PRO A 107 0.88 -8.34 -2.27
C PRO A 107 0.31 -9.62 -1.65
N ILE A 108 -0.57 -10.34 -2.37
CA ILE A 108 -1.09 -11.64 -1.91
C ILE A 108 0.05 -12.69 -1.87
N ARG A 109 0.89 -12.75 -2.90
CA ARG A 109 2.05 -13.67 -2.95
C ARG A 109 3.02 -13.40 -1.79
N LEU A 110 3.34 -12.13 -1.50
CA LEU A 110 4.20 -11.79 -0.36
C LEU A 110 3.54 -12.12 0.98
N ALA A 111 2.23 -11.88 1.12
CA ALA A 111 1.49 -12.25 2.33
C ALA A 111 1.49 -13.77 2.57
N GLN A 112 1.35 -14.58 1.52
CA GLN A 112 1.42 -16.04 1.60
C GLN A 112 2.80 -16.51 2.08
N ILE A 113 3.89 -15.99 1.47
CA ILE A 113 5.27 -16.30 1.88
C ILE A 113 5.53 -15.89 3.34
N ALA A 114 5.05 -14.71 3.74
CA ALA A 114 5.23 -14.22 5.10
C ALA A 114 4.47 -15.06 6.15
N ILE A 115 3.22 -15.43 5.85
CA ILE A 115 2.41 -16.27 6.74
C ILE A 115 3.03 -17.66 6.86
N ASP A 116 3.43 -18.30 5.75
CA ASP A 116 4.11 -19.60 5.76
C ASP A 116 5.40 -19.56 6.61
N TYR A 117 6.25 -18.54 6.41
CA TYR A 117 7.45 -18.33 7.22
C TYR A 117 7.14 -18.19 8.73
N TRP A 118 6.12 -17.41 9.12
CA TRP A 118 5.72 -17.28 10.54
C TRP A 118 5.04 -18.54 11.11
N LEU A 119 4.45 -19.38 10.25
CA LEU A 119 3.96 -20.71 10.63
C LEU A 119 5.08 -21.74 10.78
N GLN A 120 6.24 -21.52 10.16
CA GLN A 120 7.43 -22.34 10.35
C GLN A 120 8.33 -21.84 11.51
N ASN A 121 8.19 -20.57 11.91
CA ASN A 121 8.99 -19.90 12.94
C ASN A 121 8.06 -19.26 14.00
N HIS A 122 7.40 -20.11 14.80
CA HIS A 122 6.32 -19.72 15.73
C HIS A 122 6.73 -18.74 16.85
N GLU A 123 8.02 -18.57 17.12
CA GLU A 123 8.53 -17.55 18.05
C GLU A 123 8.44 -16.12 17.46
N ILE A 124 8.20 -15.98 16.15
CA ILE A 124 8.04 -14.72 15.44
C ILE A 124 6.57 -14.29 15.46
N LYS A 125 6.23 -13.29 16.28
CA LYS A 125 4.90 -12.67 16.34
C LYS A 125 4.70 -11.68 15.19
N GLY A 126 4.66 -12.24 13.99
CA GLY A 126 4.64 -11.56 12.69
C GLY A 126 3.60 -10.45 12.56
N ASN A 127 3.87 -9.50 11.69
CA ASN A 127 3.04 -8.32 11.48
C ASN A 127 2.92 -7.96 9.99
N LEU A 128 1.75 -8.26 9.42
CA LEU A 128 1.42 -7.98 8.04
C LEU A 128 0.64 -6.66 7.92
N LEU A 129 1.29 -5.64 7.36
CA LEU A 129 0.73 -4.33 7.10
C LEU A 129 0.43 -4.15 5.60
N TRP A 130 -0.83 -3.90 5.26
CA TRP A 130 -1.26 -3.66 3.88
C TRP A 130 -1.50 -2.17 3.63
N VAL A 131 -1.07 -1.66 2.48
CA VAL A 131 -1.39 -0.30 2.01
C VAL A 131 -2.43 -0.39 0.91
N SER A 132 -3.69 -0.21 1.30
CA SER A 132 -4.82 -0.14 0.37
C SER A 132 -5.05 1.29 -0.10
N SER A 133 -6.29 1.78 -0.12
CA SER A 133 -6.67 3.16 -0.42
C SER A 133 -8.08 3.43 0.11
N MET A 134 -8.45 4.70 0.30
CA MET A 134 -9.87 5.10 0.36
C MET A 134 -10.65 4.62 -0.88
N GLY A 135 -9.95 4.44 -2.01
CA GLY A 135 -10.44 3.75 -3.21
C GLY A 135 -10.69 2.25 -3.08
N ALA A 136 -10.65 1.67 -1.88
CA ALA A 136 -11.26 0.38 -1.59
C ALA A 136 -12.77 0.47 -1.24
N TYR A 137 -13.27 1.69 -0.98
CA TYR A 137 -14.64 1.97 -0.54
C TYR A 137 -15.41 2.84 -1.55
N ILE A 138 -14.75 3.85 -2.11
CA ILE A 138 -15.33 4.71 -3.17
C ILE A 138 -14.95 4.23 -4.56
N HIS A 139 -15.71 4.68 -5.56
CA HIS A 139 -15.56 4.28 -6.95
C HIS A 139 -15.48 5.53 -7.85
N SER A 140 -14.56 5.54 -8.83
CA SER A 140 -14.54 6.55 -9.89
C SER A 140 -14.15 5.92 -11.22
N ILE A 141 -14.85 6.37 -12.27
CA ILE A 141 -14.72 5.85 -13.64
C ILE A 141 -13.32 6.08 -14.23
N GLN A 142 -12.52 6.97 -13.65
CA GLN A 142 -11.21 7.37 -14.18
C GLN A 142 -10.11 6.31 -14.02
N THR A 143 -10.23 5.41 -13.04
CA THR A 143 -9.21 4.40 -12.70
C THR A 143 -9.86 3.08 -12.20
N PRO A 144 -10.80 2.45 -12.93
CA PRO A 144 -11.68 1.42 -12.39
C PRO A 144 -10.92 0.20 -11.87
N PHE A 145 -9.88 -0.26 -12.58
CA PHE A 145 -9.04 -1.37 -12.12
C PHE A 145 -8.23 -1.02 -10.87
N TYR A 146 -7.86 0.25 -10.64
CA TYR A 146 -7.22 0.66 -9.39
C TYR A 146 -8.19 0.49 -8.20
N PHE A 147 -9.41 1.02 -8.32
CA PHE A 147 -10.44 0.89 -7.29
C PHE A 147 -10.72 -0.60 -7.00
N ALA A 148 -11.00 -1.39 -8.03
CA ALA A 148 -11.25 -2.82 -7.90
C ALA A 148 -10.06 -3.58 -7.28
N SER A 149 -8.82 -3.25 -7.66
CA SER A 149 -7.62 -3.89 -7.09
C SER A 149 -7.41 -3.60 -5.60
N LYS A 150 -7.78 -2.39 -5.12
CA LYS A 150 -7.67 -1.99 -3.71
C LYS A 150 -8.86 -2.49 -2.88
N ALA A 151 -10.06 -2.60 -3.47
CA ALA A 151 -11.19 -3.32 -2.88
C ALA A 151 -10.87 -4.82 -2.70
N ALA A 152 -10.21 -5.45 -3.68
CA ALA A 152 -9.76 -6.84 -3.59
C ALA A 152 -8.75 -7.04 -2.43
N ILE A 153 -7.76 -6.14 -2.27
CA ILE A 153 -6.85 -6.15 -1.12
C ILE A 153 -7.62 -6.05 0.20
N LEU A 154 -8.57 -5.13 0.31
CA LEU A 154 -9.36 -4.98 1.53
C LEU A 154 -10.16 -6.24 1.86
N SER A 155 -10.74 -6.91 0.85
CA SER A 155 -11.44 -8.19 1.02
C SER A 155 -10.51 -9.30 1.54
N VAL A 156 -9.28 -9.38 1.03
CA VAL A 156 -8.24 -10.30 1.53
C VAL A 156 -7.89 -9.99 2.99
N VAL A 157 -7.69 -8.71 3.34
CA VAL A 157 -7.40 -8.30 4.73
C VAL A 157 -8.51 -8.73 5.68
N LYS A 158 -9.78 -8.45 5.35
CA LYS A 158 -10.95 -8.85 6.16
C LYS A 158 -11.02 -10.37 6.31
N SER A 159 -10.77 -11.13 5.25
CA SER A 159 -10.73 -12.60 5.28
C SER A 159 -9.64 -13.16 6.19
N LEU A 160 -8.53 -12.44 6.37
CA LEU A 160 -7.39 -12.81 7.22
C LEU A 160 -7.48 -12.28 8.67
N GLN A 161 -8.63 -11.75 9.11
CA GLN A 161 -8.77 -11.16 10.45
C GLN A 161 -8.47 -12.13 11.62
N GLY A 162 -8.73 -13.44 11.42
CA GLY A 162 -8.53 -14.47 12.45
C GLY A 162 -7.07 -14.82 12.75
N LEU A 163 -6.11 -14.39 11.93
CA LEU A 163 -4.69 -14.76 12.06
C LEU A 163 -4.11 -14.53 13.46
N LYS A 164 -4.47 -13.42 14.11
CA LYS A 164 -3.96 -13.07 15.44
C LYS A 164 -4.44 -14.03 16.53
N GLN A 165 -5.66 -14.54 16.39
CA GLN A 165 -6.31 -15.41 17.36
C GLN A 165 -5.91 -16.87 17.17
N LEU A 166 -5.76 -17.30 15.90
CA LEU A 166 -5.42 -18.68 15.54
C LEU A 166 -3.91 -18.97 15.66
N VAL A 167 -3.06 -18.04 15.21
CA VAL A 167 -1.62 -18.28 15.01
C VAL A 167 -0.73 -17.09 15.40
N GLY A 168 -1.25 -16.13 16.18
CA GLY A 168 -0.48 -15.00 16.72
C GLY A 168 -0.06 -13.90 15.74
N ILE A 169 -0.19 -14.12 14.43
CA ILE A 169 0.18 -13.19 13.37
C ILE A 169 -0.76 -11.98 13.35
N ARG A 170 -0.22 -10.76 13.45
CA ARG A 170 -0.98 -9.52 13.28
C ARG A 170 -1.22 -9.23 11.80
N ASN A 171 -2.42 -8.75 11.49
CA ASN A 171 -2.86 -8.38 10.15
C ASN A 171 -3.58 -7.02 10.25
N SER A 172 -3.13 -6.02 9.50
CA SER A 172 -3.66 -4.64 9.58
C SER A 172 -3.56 -3.96 8.22
N VAL A 173 -4.52 -3.08 7.90
CA VAL A 173 -4.52 -2.30 6.67
C VAL A 173 -4.58 -0.82 6.98
N ILE A 174 -3.88 -0.01 6.18
CA ILE A 174 -4.15 1.42 6.06
C ILE A 174 -4.85 1.67 4.73
N CYS A 175 -5.84 2.56 4.73
CA CYS A 175 -6.59 2.96 3.55
C CYS A 175 -6.41 4.47 3.29
N PRO A 176 -5.25 4.92 2.76
CA PRO A 176 -4.98 6.34 2.61
C PRO A 176 -5.99 7.05 1.69
N GLY A 177 -6.46 8.20 2.14
CA GLY A 177 -7.07 9.19 1.25
C GLY A 177 -6.06 9.77 0.25
N PRO A 178 -6.53 10.58 -0.72
CA PRO A 178 -5.63 11.27 -1.65
C PRO A 178 -4.73 12.24 -0.87
N THR A 179 -3.41 12.09 -0.99
CA THR A 179 -2.41 12.84 -0.23
C THR A 179 -2.32 14.34 -0.58
N ARG A 180 -3.22 14.86 -1.44
CA ARG A 180 -3.54 16.28 -1.63
C ARG A 180 -4.87 16.46 -2.37
N ILE A 181 -5.96 16.70 -1.64
CA ILE A 181 -7.18 17.36 -2.14
C ILE A 181 -7.69 18.34 -1.06
N ARG A 182 -7.97 19.59 -1.43
CA ARG A 182 -8.85 20.46 -0.62
C ARG A 182 -10.29 20.04 -0.89
N ASP A 183 -11.08 19.90 0.17
CA ASP A 183 -12.53 19.69 0.13
C ASP A 183 -13.00 18.37 -0.53
N TYR A 184 -12.66 17.24 0.11
CA TYR A 184 -13.38 15.97 -0.09
C TYR A 184 -13.87 15.43 1.25
N ARG A 185 -15.19 15.27 1.40
CA ARG A 185 -15.85 14.64 2.57
C ARG A 185 -16.76 13.50 2.08
N PRO A 186 -16.37 12.23 2.22
CA PRO A 186 -17.31 11.11 2.06
C PRO A 186 -18.24 11.01 3.28
N GLN A 187 -19.40 10.35 3.12
CA GLN A 187 -20.42 10.16 4.16
C GLN A 187 -20.61 8.67 4.43
N TYR A 188 -20.58 8.25 5.70
CA TYR A 188 -20.43 6.83 6.06
C TYR A 188 -20.98 6.42 7.48
N ASP A 189 -21.30 5.12 7.72
CA ASP A 189 -21.84 4.51 8.99
C ASP A 189 -21.90 2.93 8.87
N ASN A 190 -21.63 1.95 9.79
CA ASN A 190 -20.85 1.79 11.07
C ASN A 190 -20.36 0.30 11.39
N GLY A 191 -19.76 0.00 12.58
CA GLY A 191 -19.23 -1.33 13.12
C GLY A 191 -17.72 -1.84 13.01
N ASN A 192 -16.67 -1.28 13.68
CA ASN A 192 -15.18 -1.55 13.89
C ASN A 192 -14.06 -1.88 12.80
N ALA A 193 -13.21 -0.92 12.32
CA ALA A 193 -11.98 -1.05 11.46
C ALA A 193 -11.10 0.24 11.36
N LEU A 194 -9.79 0.13 11.13
CA LEU A 194 -8.82 1.20 11.42
C LEU A 194 -8.42 2.07 10.21
N GLU A 195 -8.91 3.33 10.15
CA GLU A 195 -8.52 4.33 9.14
C GLU A 195 -7.27 5.09 9.60
N ILE A 196 -6.23 5.12 8.76
CA ILE A 196 -5.09 6.03 8.94
C ILE A 196 -5.07 6.98 7.74
N MET A 197 -5.58 8.19 7.95
CA MET A 197 -5.58 9.26 6.97
C MET A 197 -4.41 10.22 7.29
N MET A 198 -3.39 10.25 6.43
CA MET A 198 -2.36 11.29 6.51
C MET A 198 -2.87 12.55 5.81
N VAL A 199 -3.07 13.62 6.58
CA VAL A 199 -3.50 14.94 6.10
C VAL A 199 -2.49 15.97 6.57
N GLY A 200 -1.94 16.79 5.67
CA GLY A 200 -0.95 17.78 6.07
C GLY A 200 -0.12 18.34 4.92
N SER A 201 0.86 19.16 5.28
CA SER A 201 1.93 19.59 4.37
C SER A 201 3.20 18.77 4.63
N LYS A 202 4.27 19.01 3.85
CA LYS A 202 5.55 18.30 4.03
C LYS A 202 6.22 18.67 5.37
N GLU A 203 5.91 19.85 5.89
CA GLU A 203 6.42 20.41 7.14
C GLU A 203 5.57 19.99 8.36
N ALA A 204 4.30 19.60 8.14
CA ALA A 204 3.35 19.25 9.19
C ALA A 204 2.42 18.08 8.75
N PRO A 205 2.92 16.84 8.68
CA PRO A 205 2.10 15.66 8.41
C PRO A 205 1.28 15.25 9.65
N VAL A 206 -0.04 15.42 9.62
CA VAL A 206 -0.93 14.94 10.69
C VAL A 206 -1.41 13.54 10.35
N ILE A 207 -1.08 12.58 11.21
CA ILE A 207 -1.55 11.20 11.12
C ILE A 207 -2.88 11.11 11.88
N HIS A 208 -4.00 11.24 11.17
CA HIS A 208 -5.31 10.93 11.74
C HIS A 208 -5.50 9.41 11.75
N GLN A 209 -5.06 8.79 12.85
CA GLN A 209 -5.49 7.44 13.21
C GLN A 209 -6.88 7.54 13.84
N LYS A 210 -7.88 6.97 13.18
CA LYS A 210 -9.21 6.78 13.74
C LYS A 210 -9.56 5.30 13.64
N GLU A 211 -9.95 4.71 14.77
CA GLU A 211 -10.69 3.45 14.73
C GLU A 211 -12.10 3.79 14.24
N VAL A 212 -12.20 3.84 12.91
CA VAL A 212 -13.44 3.87 12.14
C VAL A 212 -14.03 2.47 12.24
N GLN A 213 -14.87 2.07 11.31
CA GLN A 213 -15.67 0.88 11.48
C GLN A 213 -15.68 -0.04 10.25
N LEU A 214 -15.83 -1.36 10.44
CA LEU A 214 -15.58 -2.44 9.45
C LEU A 214 -16.39 -2.17 8.19
N GLU A 215 -17.62 -1.70 8.41
CA GLU A 215 -18.50 -1.06 7.46
C GLU A 215 -18.95 0.38 7.92
N ALA A 216 -18.16 1.25 8.61
CA ALA A 216 -18.45 2.72 8.73
C ALA A 216 -18.25 3.43 7.40
N LEU A 217 -19.05 2.96 6.47
CA LEU A 217 -18.75 2.92 5.06
C LEU A 217 -20.04 2.72 4.24
N TYR A 218 -21.19 2.38 4.86
CA TYR A 218 -22.43 1.99 4.16
C TYR A 218 -23.76 2.62 4.67
N PRO A 219 -23.93 3.95 4.59
CA PRO A 219 -25.23 4.59 4.61
C PRO A 219 -25.90 4.44 3.24
N THR A 220 -27.21 4.23 3.22
CA THR A 220 -27.96 3.98 1.99
C THR A 220 -28.14 5.24 1.14
N ALA A 221 -27.38 5.31 0.04
CA ALA A 221 -27.64 6.01 -1.23
C ALA A 221 -28.11 7.49 -1.24
N SER A 222 -27.36 8.35 -1.95
CA SER A 222 -27.90 9.26 -2.97
C SER A 222 -26.78 9.96 -3.79
N SER A 223 -27.15 10.88 -4.68
CA SER A 223 -26.52 11.12 -6.00
C SER A 223 -25.44 12.20 -6.13
N MET A 224 -24.45 11.90 -6.99
CA MET A 224 -23.72 12.77 -7.95
C MET A 224 -22.97 14.06 -7.50
N GLY A 225 -21.77 14.27 -8.08
CA GLY A 225 -21.08 15.57 -8.08
C GLY A 225 -19.61 15.56 -8.54
N ALA A 226 -19.31 15.37 -9.84
CA ALA A 226 -17.93 15.35 -10.35
C ALA A 226 -17.78 15.82 -11.82
N GLY A 227 -18.19 17.06 -12.12
CA GLY A 227 -18.47 17.53 -13.49
C GLY A 227 -17.34 17.43 -14.54
N THR A 228 -16.18 18.05 -14.32
CA THR A 228 -15.21 18.30 -15.41
C THR A 228 -14.42 17.08 -15.86
N LYS A 229 -13.62 16.45 -14.98
CA LYS A 229 -12.73 15.34 -15.39
C LYS A 229 -13.48 14.06 -15.80
N ALA A 230 -14.77 13.95 -15.50
CA ALA A 230 -15.62 12.88 -15.99
C ALA A 230 -15.99 13.09 -17.48
N ILE A 231 -16.27 14.34 -17.90
CA ILE A 231 -16.62 14.67 -19.28
C ILE A 231 -15.49 14.29 -20.25
N ASP A 232 -14.24 14.63 -19.93
CA ASP A 232 -13.12 14.35 -20.85
C ASP A 232 -12.82 12.85 -20.96
N PHE A 233 -13.01 12.09 -19.88
CA PHE A 233 -12.94 10.63 -19.90
C PHE A 233 -14.11 10.00 -20.71
N MET A 234 -15.31 10.56 -20.59
CA MET A 234 -16.48 10.11 -21.37
C MET A 234 -16.36 10.42 -22.86
N LYS A 235 -15.77 11.56 -23.25
CA LYS A 235 -15.39 11.86 -24.65
C LYS A 235 -14.44 10.79 -25.19
N MET A 236 -13.36 10.51 -24.46
CA MET A 236 -12.38 9.49 -24.84
C MET A 236 -13.01 8.08 -24.97
N ILE A 237 -13.97 7.70 -24.10
CA ILE A 237 -14.75 6.47 -24.29
C ILE A 237 -15.65 6.53 -25.53
N ALA A 238 -16.27 7.67 -25.85
CA ALA A 238 -17.09 7.81 -27.05
C ALA A 238 -16.25 7.77 -28.35
N GLU A 239 -15.02 8.27 -28.31
CA GLU A 239 -14.07 8.31 -29.43
C GLU A 239 -13.38 6.96 -29.69
N LYS A 240 -12.96 6.25 -28.62
CA LYS A 240 -12.16 5.01 -28.72
C LYS A 240 -12.93 3.72 -28.39
N GLY A 241 -14.08 3.83 -27.72
CA GLY A 241 -14.83 2.70 -27.15
C GLY A 241 -14.16 2.07 -25.93
N MET A 242 -14.87 1.18 -25.23
CA MET A 242 -14.28 0.27 -24.23
C MET A 242 -13.80 -1.03 -24.90
N ARG A 243 -12.90 -0.92 -25.89
CA ARG A 243 -12.48 -2.06 -26.72
C ARG A 243 -10.98 -2.12 -26.90
N SER A 244 -10.43 -3.33 -26.78
CA SER A 244 -9.32 -3.75 -27.61
C SER A 244 -9.82 -4.10 -29.02
N THR A 245 -8.97 -3.87 -30.01
CA THR A 245 -8.84 -4.81 -31.12
C THR A 245 -7.87 -5.92 -30.72
N CYS A 246 -8.04 -7.11 -31.28
CA CYS A 246 -7.32 -8.34 -30.94
C CYS A 246 -5.80 -8.25 -31.12
#